data_AF-A0A382YSY3-F1
#
_entry.id   AF-A0A382YSY3-F1
#
_cell.length_a   1.000
_cell.length_b   1.000
_cell.length_c   1.000
_cell.angle_alpha   90.00
_cell.angle_beta   90.00
_cell.angle_gamma   90.00
#
_symmetry.space_group_name_H-M   'P 1'
#
loop_
_entity.id
_entity.type
_entity.pdbx_description
1 polymer ?
#
loop_
_entity_poly.entity_id
_entity_poly.type
_entity_poly.pdbx_seq_one_letter_code
_entity_poly.pdbx_strand_id
1 'polypeptide(L)'
;MLQQSIGKHTRTAFYIHVSQLSSLNKECQDAIVKSFDNAGLDQDSEFNVIKIAHDLYSISFLNYPDFLSKGFPELEHSWHVDLKLNTCSFRTYANSLNPPILHRKELLLSADHPEIAQFHKLTQEAENLNLFQDPSRIGFLNQWTALIRSRGYRVEDHQFVPLEDDDSTESTNSNHGNEFEKLSETNIEVHRHRTALVRYCFSSPMQSLMRFGFLDGKYSVFDYGCGRGDDLRGLIENNIEAQGWDPHFAA
;
A
#
# COMPACT_ATOMS: atom_id res chain seq x y z
N MET A 1 7.89 14.48 -31.22
CA MET A 1 7.40 14.42 -29.83
C MET A 1 7.84 13.11 -29.25
N LEU A 2 8.53 13.12 -28.11
CA LEU A 2 8.80 11.88 -27.36
C LEU A 2 7.44 11.32 -26.92
N GLN A 3 7.10 10.12 -27.37
CA GLN A 3 5.91 9.42 -26.93
C GLN A 3 6.08 9.14 -25.43
N GLN A 4 5.30 9.79 -24.58
CA GLN A 4 5.31 9.49 -23.15
C GLN A 4 4.92 8.03 -22.96
N SER A 5 5.72 7.31 -22.19
CA SER A 5 5.40 5.94 -21.75
C SER A 5 4.12 5.98 -20.91
N ILE A 6 3.17 5.10 -21.21
CA ILE A 6 1.91 4.99 -20.45
C ILE A 6 2.22 4.57 -19.01
N GLY A 7 1.61 5.28 -18.06
CA GLY A 7 1.68 4.97 -16.64
C GLY A 7 2.94 5.45 -15.92
N LYS A 8 3.01 5.15 -14.62
CA LYS A 8 4.13 5.45 -13.73
C LYS A 8 5.12 4.30 -13.74
N HIS A 9 6.36 4.53 -14.17
CA HIS A 9 7.40 3.51 -14.25
C HIS A 9 8.29 3.50 -13.00
N THR A 10 8.61 2.29 -12.55
CA THR A 10 9.68 2.00 -11.59
C THR A 10 10.70 1.08 -12.24
N ARG A 11 11.75 0.72 -11.49
CA ARG A 11 12.80 -0.20 -11.98
C ARG A 11 12.25 -1.58 -12.38
N THR A 12 11.21 -2.07 -11.70
CA THR A 12 10.73 -3.45 -11.85
C THR A 12 9.33 -3.56 -12.45
N ALA A 13 8.55 -2.48 -12.43
CA ALA A 13 7.16 -2.49 -12.86
C ALA A 13 6.73 -1.13 -13.38
N PHE A 14 5.54 -1.07 -13.95
CA PHE A 14 4.81 0.17 -14.18
C PHE A 14 3.36 0.07 -13.66
N TYR A 15 2.76 1.21 -13.40
CA TYR A 15 1.44 1.34 -12.78
C TYR A 15 0.53 2.15 -13.70
N ILE A 16 -0.69 1.67 -13.88
CA ILE A 16 -1.73 2.38 -14.61
C ILE A 16 -3.03 2.41 -13.81
N HIS A 17 -3.85 3.42 -14.06
CA HIS A 17 -5.27 3.36 -13.72
C HIS A 17 -6.01 2.51 -14.77
N VAL A 18 -7.07 1.81 -14.37
CA VAL A 18 -7.87 0.94 -15.27
C VAL A 18 -8.42 1.67 -16.49
N SER A 19 -8.63 2.99 -16.40
CA SER A 19 -9.04 3.83 -17.52
C SER A 19 -8.03 3.89 -18.68
N GLN A 20 -6.77 3.46 -18.46
CA GLN A 20 -5.74 3.39 -19.49
C GLN A 20 -5.55 1.98 -20.09
N LEU A 21 -6.36 1.00 -19.68
CA LEU A 21 -6.19 -0.40 -20.10
C LEU A 21 -6.24 -0.55 -21.63
N SER A 22 -7.15 0.16 -22.30
CA SER A 22 -7.27 0.15 -23.76
C SER A 22 -6.09 0.78 -24.50
N SER A 23 -5.29 1.61 -23.81
CA SER A 23 -4.13 2.28 -24.39
C SER A 23 -2.87 1.40 -24.38
N LEU A 24 -2.87 0.31 -23.61
CA LEU A 24 -1.75 -0.62 -23.54
C LEU A 24 -1.61 -1.43 -24.83
N ASN A 25 -0.41 -1.97 -25.08
CA ASN A 25 -0.21 -2.92 -26.17
C ASN A 25 -0.93 -4.25 -25.89
N LYS A 26 -1.10 -5.07 -26.94
CA LYS A 26 -1.84 -6.33 -26.86
C LYS A 26 -1.21 -7.33 -25.87
N GLU A 27 0.11 -7.37 -25.80
CA GLU A 27 0.85 -8.25 -24.89
C GLU A 27 0.53 -7.97 -23.41
N CYS A 28 0.53 -6.69 -23.02
CA CYS A 28 0.15 -6.28 -21.67
C CYS A 28 -1.32 -6.59 -21.38
N GLN A 29 -2.22 -6.30 -22.33
CA GLN A 29 -3.65 -6.60 -22.17
C GLN A 29 -3.90 -8.10 -21.97
N ASP A 30 -3.23 -8.96 -22.76
CA ASP A 30 -3.37 -10.41 -22.66
C ASP A 30 -2.82 -10.94 -21.32
N ALA A 31 -1.70 -10.38 -20.83
CA ALA A 31 -1.16 -10.72 -19.52
C ALA A 31 -2.10 -10.32 -18.37
N ILE A 32 -2.76 -9.15 -18.47
CA ILE A 32 -3.76 -8.68 -17.51
C ILE A 32 -4.97 -9.61 -17.49
N VAL A 33 -5.54 -9.96 -18.65
CA VAL A 33 -6.69 -10.87 -18.76
C VAL A 33 -6.34 -12.23 -18.16
N LYS A 34 -5.18 -12.79 -18.53
CA LYS A 34 -4.72 -14.07 -17.96
C LYS A 34 -4.57 -14.00 -16.44
N SER A 35 -4.04 -12.90 -15.91
CA SER A 35 -3.90 -12.70 -14.45
C SER A 35 -5.24 -12.51 -13.76
N PHE A 36 -6.20 -11.82 -14.40
CA PHE A 36 -7.55 -11.63 -13.88
C PHE A 36 -8.25 -12.98 -13.69
N ASP A 37 -8.18 -13.84 -14.71
CA ASP A 37 -8.70 -15.21 -14.65
C ASP A 37 -7.99 -16.05 -13.58
N ASN A 38 -6.66 -15.91 -13.47
CA ASN A 38 -5.86 -16.66 -12.50
C ASN A 38 -6.19 -16.29 -11.04
N ALA A 39 -6.47 -15.01 -10.80
CA ALA A 39 -6.88 -14.52 -9.49
C ALA A 39 -8.33 -14.91 -9.14
N GLY A 40 -9.10 -15.44 -10.09
CA GLY A 40 -10.51 -15.73 -9.90
C GLY A 40 -11.33 -14.47 -9.66
N LEU A 41 -10.92 -13.35 -10.25
CA LEU A 41 -11.64 -12.08 -10.16
C LEU A 41 -12.90 -12.14 -11.02
N ASP A 42 -13.87 -11.33 -10.63
CA ASP A 42 -15.18 -11.22 -11.28
C ASP A 42 -15.69 -9.78 -11.25
N GLN A 43 -16.97 -9.60 -11.58
CA GLN A 43 -17.62 -8.29 -11.59
C GLN A 43 -17.74 -7.62 -10.21
N ASP A 44 -17.64 -8.38 -9.13
CA ASP A 44 -17.74 -7.89 -7.75
C ASP A 44 -16.33 -7.54 -7.20
N SER A 45 -15.29 -7.84 -7.96
CA SER A 45 -13.90 -7.53 -7.62
C SER A 45 -13.56 -6.08 -7.91
N GLU A 46 -13.46 -5.26 -6.87
CA GLU A 46 -13.14 -3.84 -7.00
C GLU A 46 -11.62 -3.59 -7.05
N PHE A 47 -11.14 -2.96 -8.13
CA PHE A 47 -9.81 -2.39 -8.24
C PHE A 47 -9.80 -1.26 -9.26
N ASN A 48 -8.87 -0.31 -9.12
CA ASN A 48 -8.75 0.83 -10.03
C ASN A 48 -7.31 1.10 -10.49
N VAL A 49 -6.32 0.42 -9.89
CA VAL A 49 -4.93 0.49 -10.31
C VAL A 49 -4.40 -0.90 -10.63
N ILE A 50 -3.62 -1.01 -11.70
CA ILE A 50 -2.92 -2.24 -12.09
C ILE A 50 -1.42 -1.97 -12.07
N LYS A 51 -0.69 -2.78 -11.33
CA LYS A 51 0.78 -2.84 -11.32
C LYS A 51 1.23 -4.01 -12.17
N ILE A 52 2.10 -3.76 -13.13
CA ILE A 52 2.54 -4.73 -14.12
C ILE A 52 4.06 -4.79 -14.09
N ALA A 53 4.63 -5.95 -13.73
CA ALA A 53 6.08 -6.16 -13.84
C ALA A 53 6.52 -6.05 -15.31
N HIS A 54 7.71 -5.51 -15.56
CA HIS A 54 8.21 -5.34 -16.93
C HIS A 54 8.37 -6.66 -17.70
N ASP A 55 8.51 -7.78 -16.99
CA ASP A 55 8.56 -9.11 -17.58
C ASP A 55 7.17 -9.74 -17.80
N LEU A 56 6.10 -9.02 -17.42
CA LEU A 56 4.69 -9.40 -17.54
C LEU A 56 4.28 -10.65 -16.75
N TYR A 57 5.15 -11.17 -15.87
CA TYR A 57 4.84 -12.38 -15.09
C TYR A 57 4.26 -12.09 -13.71
N SER A 58 4.34 -10.85 -13.24
CA SER A 58 3.79 -10.43 -11.95
C SER A 58 2.82 -9.28 -12.18
N ILE A 59 1.56 -9.48 -11.85
CA ILE A 59 0.51 -8.46 -11.96
C ILE A 59 -0.19 -8.30 -10.61
N SER A 60 -0.35 -7.06 -10.16
CA SER A 60 -1.17 -6.75 -9.00
C SER A 60 -2.37 -5.87 -9.38
N PHE A 61 -3.54 -6.22 -8.88
CA PHE A 61 -4.78 -5.45 -8.94
C PHE A 61 -4.97 -4.76 -7.60
N LEU A 62 -5.04 -3.42 -7.60
CA LEU A 62 -5.01 -2.59 -6.40
C LEU A 62 -6.28 -1.73 -6.32
N ASN A 63 -6.96 -1.78 -5.18
CA ASN A 63 -8.14 -0.96 -4.91
C ASN A 63 -7.79 0.24 -4.03
N TYR A 64 -8.01 1.43 -4.55
CA TYR A 64 -7.95 2.69 -3.82
C TYR A 64 -9.35 3.33 -3.85
N PRO A 65 -10.26 3.03 -2.91
CA PRO A 65 -11.67 3.47 -3.01
C PRO A 65 -11.83 4.98 -3.26
N ASP A 66 -10.99 5.78 -2.62
CA ASP A 66 -10.97 7.25 -2.72
C ASP A 66 -9.98 7.79 -3.77
N PHE A 67 -9.70 7.03 -4.84
CA PHE A 67 -8.63 7.35 -5.80
C PHE A 67 -8.71 8.78 -6.33
N LEU A 68 -9.91 9.26 -6.66
CA LEU A 68 -10.11 10.63 -7.18
C LEU A 68 -10.20 11.65 -6.05
N SER A 69 -10.97 11.37 -4.99
CA SER A 69 -11.32 12.32 -3.92
C SER A 69 -10.19 12.64 -2.94
N LYS A 70 -9.33 11.66 -2.56
CA LYS A 70 -8.22 11.90 -1.62
C LYS A 70 -6.92 12.18 -2.33
N GLY A 71 -6.14 13.16 -1.88
CA GLY A 71 -4.84 13.50 -2.44
C GLY A 71 -3.84 12.33 -2.42
N PHE A 72 -3.82 11.59 -1.31
CA PHE A 72 -3.01 10.39 -1.11
C PHE A 72 -3.92 9.23 -0.69
N PRO A 73 -4.58 8.56 -1.65
CA PRO A 73 -5.59 7.57 -1.33
C PRO A 73 -4.94 6.32 -0.73
N GLU A 74 -5.66 5.70 0.21
CA GLU A 74 -5.24 4.52 0.96
C GLU A 74 -5.56 3.25 0.16
N LEU A 75 -4.63 2.29 0.16
CA LEU A 75 -4.84 0.98 -0.45
C LEU A 75 -5.76 0.18 0.47
N GLU A 76 -6.88 -0.32 -0.07
CA GLU A 76 -7.82 -1.15 0.68
C GLU A 76 -7.65 -2.63 0.35
N HIS A 77 -7.55 -2.96 -0.94
CA HIS A 77 -7.44 -4.34 -1.41
C HIS A 77 -6.30 -4.50 -2.41
N SER A 78 -5.63 -5.65 -2.35
CA SER A 78 -4.59 -6.03 -3.30
C SER A 78 -4.68 -7.50 -3.63
N TRP A 79 -4.78 -7.81 -4.91
CA TRP A 79 -4.54 -9.14 -5.45
C TRP A 79 -3.21 -9.11 -6.17
N HIS A 80 -2.36 -10.10 -5.91
CA HIS A 80 -1.10 -10.26 -6.60
C HIS A 80 -1.04 -11.64 -7.22
N VAL A 81 -0.74 -11.66 -8.52
CA VAL A 81 -0.68 -12.84 -9.35
C VAL A 81 0.74 -13.03 -9.86
N ASP A 82 1.30 -14.21 -9.60
CA ASP A 82 2.53 -14.68 -10.21
C ASP A 82 2.19 -15.73 -11.27
N LEU A 83 2.36 -15.35 -12.55
CA LEU A 83 2.07 -16.20 -13.70
C LEU A 83 3.14 -17.29 -13.94
N LYS A 84 4.34 -17.18 -13.36
CA LYS A 84 5.34 -18.26 -13.43
C LYS A 84 4.99 -19.37 -12.45
N LEU A 85 4.61 -19.00 -11.24
CA LEU A 85 4.23 -19.93 -10.17
C LEU A 85 2.77 -20.35 -10.22
N ASN A 86 1.95 -19.65 -11.02
CA ASN A 86 0.51 -19.83 -11.11
C ASN A 86 -0.16 -19.70 -9.73
N THR A 87 0.25 -18.67 -8.99
CA THR A 87 -0.24 -18.38 -7.64
C THR A 87 -0.92 -17.01 -7.61
N CYS A 88 -1.91 -16.90 -6.74
CA CYS A 88 -2.54 -15.63 -6.39
C CYS A 88 -2.54 -15.46 -4.87
N SER A 89 -2.24 -14.25 -4.40
CA SER A 89 -2.38 -13.85 -3.01
C SER A 89 -3.30 -12.63 -2.92
N PHE A 90 -4.23 -12.64 -1.96
CA PHE A 90 -5.10 -11.50 -1.65
C PHE A 90 -4.71 -10.88 -0.30
N ARG A 91 -4.74 -9.56 -0.22
CA ARG A 91 -4.49 -8.79 0.99
C ARG A 91 -5.53 -7.68 1.15
N THR A 92 -6.04 -7.53 2.37
CA THR A 92 -6.93 -6.42 2.76
C THR A 92 -6.29 -5.54 3.82
N TYR A 93 -6.55 -4.24 3.71
CA TYR A 93 -6.16 -3.20 4.65
C TYR A 93 -7.38 -2.43 5.17
N ALA A 94 -8.61 -2.90 4.92
CA ALA A 94 -9.85 -2.23 5.34
C ALA A 94 -9.93 -1.92 6.85
N ASN A 95 -9.22 -2.71 7.68
CA ASN A 95 -9.13 -2.50 9.13
C ASN A 95 -7.72 -2.06 9.59
N SER A 96 -6.85 -1.65 8.66
CA SER A 96 -5.50 -1.19 8.98
C SER A 96 -5.54 0.22 9.54
N LEU A 97 -4.88 0.44 10.68
CA LEU A 97 -4.62 1.80 11.20
C LEU A 97 -3.42 2.47 10.52
N ASN A 98 -2.75 1.76 9.61
CA ASN A 98 -1.61 2.25 8.87
C ASN A 98 -1.56 1.61 7.47
N PRO A 99 -2.54 1.86 6.59
CA PRO A 99 -2.53 1.29 5.25
C PRO A 99 -1.42 1.92 4.39
N PRO A 100 -0.93 1.20 3.36
CA PRO A 100 -0.18 1.80 2.27
C PRO A 100 -0.96 2.94 1.60
N ILE A 101 -0.26 3.95 1.11
CA ILE A 101 -0.88 5.07 0.37
C ILE A 101 -0.28 5.22 -1.02
N LEU A 102 -1.08 5.75 -1.94
CA LEU A 102 -0.63 6.05 -3.30
C LEU A 102 -0.07 7.47 -3.39
N HIS A 103 1.15 7.58 -3.91
CA HIS A 103 1.76 8.85 -4.28
C HIS A 103 1.81 9.01 -5.80
N ARG A 104 1.78 10.27 -6.25
CA ARG A 104 1.93 10.65 -7.65
C ARG A 104 0.87 9.97 -8.55
N LYS A 105 -0.40 10.03 -8.13
CA LYS A 105 -1.53 9.37 -8.83
C LYS A 105 -1.81 9.97 -10.21
N GLU A 106 -1.38 11.20 -10.46
CA GLU A 106 -1.42 11.86 -11.77
C GLU A 106 -0.70 11.05 -12.85
N LEU A 107 0.38 10.35 -12.49
CA LEU A 107 1.17 9.55 -13.43
C LEU A 107 0.46 8.27 -13.89
N LEU A 108 -0.63 7.88 -13.24
CA LEU A 108 -1.40 6.67 -13.57
C LEU A 108 -2.53 6.96 -14.56
N LEU A 109 -2.86 8.23 -14.80
CA LEU A 109 -3.97 8.67 -15.65
C LEU A 109 -3.49 9.12 -17.04
N SER A 110 -4.44 9.23 -17.98
CA SER A 110 -4.17 9.83 -19.29
C SER A 110 -3.89 11.33 -19.13
N ALA A 111 -3.04 11.87 -20.01
CA ALA A 111 -2.74 13.30 -20.05
C ALA A 111 -3.99 14.19 -20.24
N ASP A 112 -5.04 13.65 -20.84
CA ASP A 112 -6.31 14.35 -21.08
C ASP A 112 -7.31 14.24 -19.90
N HIS A 113 -6.92 13.62 -18.79
CA HIS A 113 -7.81 13.46 -17.64
C HIS A 113 -8.12 14.82 -16.98
N PRO A 114 -9.40 15.17 -16.73
CA PRO A 114 -9.79 16.51 -16.29
C PRO A 114 -9.16 16.94 -14.95
N GLU A 115 -8.98 16.00 -14.03
CA GLU A 115 -8.44 16.27 -12.69
C GLU A 115 -6.90 16.20 -12.60
N ILE A 116 -6.20 15.85 -13.70
CA ILE A 116 -4.74 15.61 -13.66
C ILE A 116 -3.96 16.86 -13.21
N ALA A 117 -4.43 18.05 -13.57
CA ALA A 117 -3.80 19.31 -13.21
C ALA A 117 -3.83 19.55 -11.69
N GLN A 118 -4.93 19.20 -11.01
CA GLN A 118 -5.03 19.30 -9.55
C GLN A 118 -4.04 18.34 -8.86
N PHE A 119 -3.94 17.11 -9.38
CA PHE A 119 -3.06 16.09 -8.82
C PHE A 119 -1.59 16.45 -9.02
N HIS A 120 -1.23 17.00 -10.19
CA HIS A 120 0.10 17.57 -10.45
C HIS A 120 0.44 18.69 -9.48
N LYS A 121 -0.50 19.61 -9.21
CA LYS A 121 -0.30 20.70 -8.26
C LYS A 121 0.01 20.17 -6.86
N LEU A 122 -0.77 19.20 -6.37
CA LEU A 122 -0.53 18.55 -5.08
C LEU A 122 0.86 17.90 -5.03
N THR A 123 1.25 17.15 -6.06
CA THR A 123 2.60 16.54 -6.13
C THR A 123 3.70 17.61 -6.11
N GLN A 124 3.53 18.71 -6.84
CA GLN A 124 4.49 19.81 -6.88
C GLN A 124 4.63 20.50 -5.52
N GLU A 125 3.53 20.72 -4.80
CA GLU A 125 3.55 21.23 -3.43
C GLU A 125 4.30 20.28 -2.49
N ALA A 126 4.06 18.96 -2.59
CA ALA A 126 4.76 17.96 -1.81
C ALA A 126 6.27 17.91 -2.11
N GLU A 127 6.67 18.11 -3.37
CA GLU A 127 8.07 18.25 -3.79
C GLU A 127 8.73 19.50 -3.19
N ASN A 128 8.06 20.65 -3.27
CA ASN A 128 8.54 21.91 -2.70
C ASN A 128 8.70 21.81 -1.16
N LEU A 129 7.82 21.06 -0.51
CA LEU A 129 7.90 20.71 0.90
C LEU A 129 8.92 19.58 1.17
N ASN A 130 9.72 19.13 0.21
CA ASN A 130 10.72 18.08 0.38
C ASN A 130 10.18 16.80 1.04
N LEU A 131 8.93 16.41 0.73
CA LEU A 131 8.28 15.23 1.32
C LEU A 131 8.71 13.92 0.65
N PHE A 132 9.25 13.97 -0.57
CA PHE A 132 9.68 12.80 -1.34
C PHE A 132 11.19 12.49 -1.23
N GLN A 133 11.93 13.14 -0.32
CA GLN A 133 13.38 12.95 -0.19
C GLN A 133 13.76 11.52 0.24
N ASP A 134 12.91 10.85 1.01
CA ASP A 134 13.14 9.48 1.45
C ASP A 134 11.92 8.57 1.17
N PRO A 135 11.82 8.02 -0.06
CA PRO A 135 10.68 7.23 -0.50
C PRO A 135 10.42 5.97 0.34
N SER A 136 11.43 5.46 1.06
CA SER A 136 11.31 4.26 1.91
C SER A 136 10.45 4.51 3.16
N ARG A 137 10.32 5.77 3.57
CA ARG A 137 9.70 6.15 4.84
C ARG A 137 8.27 6.66 4.70
N ILE A 138 7.79 6.84 3.47
CA ILE A 138 6.52 7.53 3.21
C ILE A 138 5.42 6.61 2.70
N GLY A 139 5.71 5.33 2.48
CA GLY A 139 4.78 4.37 1.86
C GLY A 139 3.47 4.14 2.63
N PHE A 140 3.43 4.49 3.93
CA PHE A 140 2.34 4.20 4.84
C PHE A 140 1.75 5.48 5.47
N LEU A 141 0.43 5.45 5.74
CA LEU A 141 -0.36 6.61 6.15
C LEU A 141 0.20 7.35 7.38
N ASN A 142 0.59 6.65 8.44
CA ASN A 142 1.04 7.26 9.68
C ASN A 142 2.38 7.97 9.50
N GLN A 143 3.32 7.33 8.81
CA GLN A 143 4.61 7.93 8.54
C GLN A 143 4.46 9.16 7.62
N TRP A 144 3.61 9.06 6.59
CA TRP A 144 3.28 10.18 5.71
C TRP A 144 2.66 11.35 6.48
N THR A 145 1.65 11.08 7.29
CA THR A 145 0.95 12.09 8.10
C THR A 145 1.90 12.74 9.11
N ALA A 146 2.73 11.95 9.80
CA ALA A 146 3.72 12.48 10.74
C ALA A 146 4.75 13.37 10.03
N LEU A 147 5.21 12.98 8.83
CA LEU A 147 6.14 13.80 8.05
C LEU A 147 5.50 15.12 7.64
N ILE A 148 4.27 15.12 7.12
CA ILE A 148 3.57 16.36 6.74
C ILE A 148 3.37 17.27 7.96
N ARG A 149 2.93 16.72 9.10
CA ARG A 149 2.77 17.48 10.35
C ARG A 149 4.08 18.07 10.84
N SER A 150 5.20 17.35 10.70
CA SER A 150 6.53 17.88 11.04
C SER A 150 6.95 19.09 10.20
N ARG A 151 6.31 19.29 9.04
CA ARG A 151 6.49 20.46 8.18
C ARG A 151 5.46 21.57 8.44
N GLY A 152 4.58 21.40 9.43
CA GLY A 152 3.57 22.39 9.80
C GLY A 152 2.29 22.34 8.97
N TYR A 153 1.99 21.20 8.31
CA TYR A 153 0.81 21.05 7.47
C TYR A 153 -0.04 19.85 7.87
N ARG A 154 -1.26 19.81 7.32
CA ARG A 154 -2.07 18.60 7.13
C ARG A 154 -2.55 18.55 5.67
N VAL A 155 -3.09 17.42 5.24
CA VAL A 155 -3.71 17.30 3.92
C VAL A 155 -5.22 17.24 4.10
N GLU A 156 -5.93 18.13 3.41
CA GLU A 156 -7.39 18.08 3.25
C GLU A 156 -7.66 17.93 1.76
N ASP A 157 -8.30 16.82 1.38
CA ASP A 157 -8.49 16.40 -0.02
C ASP A 157 -7.18 16.48 -0.82
N HIS A 158 -7.01 17.47 -1.71
CA HIS A 158 -5.82 17.68 -2.53
C HIS A 158 -5.06 18.96 -2.20
N GLN A 159 -5.09 19.40 -0.95
CA GLN A 159 -4.43 20.63 -0.52
C GLN A 159 -3.63 20.42 0.77
N PHE A 160 -2.44 21.01 0.82
CA PHE A 160 -1.71 21.18 2.07
C PHE A 160 -2.26 22.39 2.82
N VAL A 161 -2.87 22.15 3.98
CA VAL A 161 -3.42 23.19 4.84
C VAL A 161 -2.45 23.40 6.00
N PRO A 162 -2.01 24.65 6.30
CA PRO A 162 -1.19 24.93 7.47
C PRO A 162 -1.89 24.45 8.74
N LEU A 163 -1.12 23.86 9.66
CA LEU A 163 -1.61 23.67 11.02
C LEU A 163 -1.72 25.06 11.65
N GLU A 164 -2.91 25.47 12.05
CA GLU A 164 -3.08 26.65 12.88
C GLU A 164 -2.35 26.39 14.20
N ASP A 165 -1.53 27.35 14.63
CA ASP A 165 -0.97 27.34 15.98
C ASP A 165 -2.14 27.45 16.96
N ASP A 166 -2.60 26.30 17.46
CA ASP A 166 -3.50 26.29 18.61
C ASP A 166 -2.65 26.68 19.83
N ASP A 167 -2.59 27.99 20.06
CA ASP A 167 -2.04 28.63 21.25
C ASP A 167 -2.95 28.32 22.44
N SER A 168 -3.03 27.03 22.80
CA SER A 168 -3.62 26.53 24.04
C SER A 168 -2.85 25.31 24.52
N THR A 169 -1.78 25.61 25.24
CA THR A 169 -1.26 24.74 26.30
C THR A 169 -2.40 24.26 27.19
N GLU A 170 -2.83 23.01 27.03
CA GLU A 170 -3.33 22.22 28.16
C GLU A 170 -2.35 21.10 28.47
N SER A 171 -1.39 21.46 29.31
CA SER A 171 -0.70 20.52 30.19
C SER A 171 -1.69 19.95 31.20
N THR A 172 -2.51 18.98 30.80
CA THR A 172 -3.24 18.15 31.77
C THR A 172 -2.36 16.98 32.17
N ASN A 173 -1.62 17.20 33.25
CA ASN A 173 -1.18 16.12 34.14
C ASN A 173 -2.43 15.41 34.68
N SER A 174 -2.81 14.29 34.07
CA SER A 174 -3.71 13.32 34.70
C SER A 174 -2.91 12.07 35.06
N ASN A 175 -2.42 12.05 36.30
CA ASN A 175 -2.26 10.82 37.06
C ASN A 175 -3.63 10.14 37.12
N HIS A 176 -3.79 8.99 36.47
CA HIS A 176 -4.85 8.04 36.78
C HIS A 176 -4.34 6.60 36.66
N GLY A 177 -4.14 5.99 37.83
CA GLY A 177 -4.57 4.64 38.16
C GLY A 177 -4.15 3.48 37.24
N ASN A 178 -3.21 2.68 37.74
CA ASN A 178 -3.19 1.25 37.45
C ASN A 178 -4.52 0.61 37.87
N GLU A 179 -5.38 0.30 36.91
CA GLU A 179 -6.44 -0.72 37.08
C GLU A 179 -6.26 -1.80 36.02
N PHE A 180 -5.50 -2.83 36.38
CA PHE A 180 -5.50 -4.12 35.71
C PHE A 180 -6.82 -4.82 36.01
N GLU A 181 -7.83 -4.66 35.13
CA GLU A 181 -8.98 -5.54 35.15
C GLU A 181 -8.63 -6.89 34.50
N LYS A 182 -8.60 -7.92 35.36
CA LYS A 182 -8.63 -9.34 35.00
C LYS A 182 -9.89 -9.64 34.19
N LEU A 183 -9.76 -9.95 32.91
CA LEU A 183 -10.79 -10.70 32.18
C LEU A 183 -10.48 -12.19 32.25
N SER A 184 -11.39 -12.88 32.92
CA SER A 184 -11.44 -14.29 33.25
C SER A 184 -11.38 -15.23 32.04
N GLU A 185 -10.68 -16.34 32.25
CA GLU A 185 -10.71 -17.55 31.43
C GLU A 185 -12.15 -17.95 31.12
N THR A 186 -12.57 -17.77 29.87
CA THR A 186 -13.72 -18.50 29.31
C THR A 186 -13.16 -19.50 28.31
N ASN A 187 -13.41 -20.78 28.60
CA ASN A 187 -13.14 -21.91 27.72
C ASN A 187 -13.80 -21.66 26.36
N ILE A 188 -13.04 -21.15 25.40
CA ILE A 188 -13.40 -21.24 23.98
C ILE A 188 -12.94 -22.60 23.52
N GLU A 189 -13.87 -23.55 23.51
CA GLU A 189 -13.69 -24.88 22.95
C GLU A 189 -13.45 -24.74 21.44
N VAL A 190 -12.17 -24.76 21.04
CA VAL A 190 -11.76 -24.66 19.64
C VAL A 190 -12.07 -25.99 18.95
N HIS A 191 -13.20 -26.05 18.25
CA HIS A 191 -13.49 -27.14 17.32
C HIS A 191 -12.54 -27.07 16.12
N ARG A 192 -11.43 -27.83 16.22
CA ARG A 192 -10.41 -27.95 15.17
C ARG A 192 -10.84 -28.92 14.08
N HIS A 193 -11.89 -28.61 13.34
CA HIS A 193 -12.20 -29.37 12.12
C HIS A 193 -12.69 -28.43 11.01
N ARG A 194 -11.79 -28.17 10.03
CA ARG A 194 -11.97 -27.46 8.72
C ARG A 194 -11.96 -25.93 8.84
N THR A 195 -11.13 -25.13 8.18
CA THR A 195 -10.39 -25.20 6.90
C THR A 195 -9.17 -24.26 7.00
N ALA A 196 -8.09 -24.51 6.25
CA ALA A 196 -6.85 -23.73 6.30
C ALA A 196 -7.08 -22.22 6.09
N LEU A 197 -6.84 -21.40 7.13
CA LEU A 197 -6.85 -19.93 7.06
C LEU A 197 -5.64 -19.44 6.26
N VAL A 198 -5.87 -19.00 5.02
CA VAL A 198 -4.95 -18.11 4.31
C VAL A 198 -5.01 -16.75 5.03
N ARG A 199 -3.86 -16.22 5.46
CA ARG A 199 -3.81 -14.96 6.22
C ARG A 199 -3.92 -13.77 5.25
N TYR A 200 -4.87 -12.86 5.50
CA TYR A 200 -5.24 -11.75 4.60
C TYR A 200 -4.58 -10.39 4.93
N CYS A 201 -3.70 -10.36 5.93
CA CYS A 201 -2.97 -9.17 6.38
C CYS A 201 -1.47 -9.51 6.55
N PHE A 202 -0.62 -8.51 6.79
CA PHE A 202 0.76 -8.79 7.26
C PHE A 202 0.69 -9.79 8.42
N SER A 203 1.66 -10.69 8.57
CA SER A 203 1.68 -11.57 9.74
C SER A 203 1.65 -10.74 11.03
N SER A 204 1.14 -11.32 12.12
CA SER A 204 1.06 -10.61 13.41
C SER A 204 2.40 -10.01 13.88
N PRO A 205 3.57 -10.68 13.68
CA PRO A 205 4.87 -10.05 13.92
C PRO A 205 5.08 -8.77 13.09
N MET A 206 4.80 -8.82 11.78
CA MET A 206 4.98 -7.68 10.88
C MET A 206 4.02 -6.52 11.21
N GLN A 207 2.77 -6.82 11.56
CA GLN A 207 1.82 -5.80 12.03
C GLN A 207 2.29 -5.13 13.32
N SER A 208 2.95 -5.87 14.21
CA SER A 208 3.50 -5.34 15.45
C SER A 208 4.68 -4.40 15.16
N LEU A 209 5.61 -4.80 14.30
CA LEU A 209 6.71 -3.95 13.85
C LEU A 209 6.19 -2.66 13.20
N MET A 210 5.16 -2.77 12.35
CA MET A 210 4.51 -1.61 11.72
C MET A 210 3.94 -0.66 12.77
N ARG A 211 3.19 -1.17 13.75
CA ARG A 211 2.53 -0.39 14.81
C ARG A 211 3.52 0.41 15.64
N PHE A 212 4.68 -0.17 15.94
CA PHE A 212 5.71 0.48 16.74
C PHE A 212 6.75 1.26 15.90
N GLY A 213 6.50 1.44 14.60
CA GLY A 213 7.33 2.27 13.73
C GLY A 213 8.67 1.64 13.34
N PHE A 214 8.84 0.33 13.48
CA PHE A 214 10.07 -0.37 13.07
C PHE A 214 10.13 -0.63 11.55
N LEU A 215 9.03 -0.41 10.83
CA LEU A 215 8.93 -0.54 9.37
C LEU A 215 8.89 0.84 8.69
N ASP A 216 9.53 1.84 9.30
CA ASP A 216 9.56 3.23 8.82
C ASP A 216 10.72 3.53 7.84
N GLY A 217 11.34 2.49 7.27
CA GLY A 217 12.50 2.57 6.37
C GLY A 217 13.86 2.72 7.05
N LYS A 218 13.92 2.94 8.38
CA LYS A 218 15.19 3.05 9.12
C LYS A 218 15.95 1.73 9.24
N TYR A 219 15.22 0.62 9.21
CA TYR A 219 15.76 -0.73 9.36
C TYR A 219 15.43 -1.57 8.13
N SER A 220 16.35 -2.45 7.74
CA SER A 220 16.04 -3.54 6.82
C SER A 220 15.48 -4.74 7.59
N VAL A 221 14.65 -5.53 6.92
CA VAL A 221 14.01 -6.72 7.50
C VAL A 221 14.64 -7.98 6.90
N PHE A 222 15.00 -8.94 7.75
CA PHE A 222 15.33 -10.30 7.31
C PHE A 222 14.33 -11.29 7.92
N ASP A 223 13.53 -11.96 7.09
CA ASP A 223 12.50 -12.91 7.53
C ASP A 223 12.97 -14.36 7.36
N TYR A 224 13.32 -15.01 8.49
CA TYR A 224 13.65 -16.43 8.53
C TYR A 224 12.38 -17.28 8.60
N GLY A 225 12.19 -18.13 7.59
CA GLY A 225 10.95 -18.88 7.41
C GLY A 225 9.87 -18.04 6.73
N CYS A 226 10.26 -17.21 5.75
CA CYS A 226 9.34 -16.32 5.04
C CYS A 226 8.26 -17.06 4.21
N GLY A 227 8.36 -18.39 4.10
CA GLY A 227 7.44 -19.21 3.32
C GLY A 227 7.36 -18.72 1.88
N ARG A 228 6.14 -18.50 1.38
CA ARG A 228 5.89 -17.99 0.02
C ARG A 228 6.24 -16.50 -0.17
N GLY A 229 6.73 -15.83 0.87
CA GLY A 229 7.25 -14.46 0.80
C GLY A 229 6.18 -13.37 0.75
N ASP A 230 4.94 -13.63 1.19
CA ASP A 230 3.87 -12.63 1.13
C ASP A 230 4.19 -11.38 1.96
N ASP A 231 4.75 -11.54 3.16
CA ASP A 231 5.18 -10.42 4.00
C ASP A 231 6.36 -9.67 3.36
N LEU A 232 7.40 -10.39 2.90
CA LEU A 232 8.52 -9.79 2.17
C LEU A 232 8.07 -8.97 0.98
N ARG A 233 7.13 -9.51 0.19
CA ARG A 233 6.55 -8.81 -0.95
C ARG A 233 5.87 -7.53 -0.50
N GLY A 234 5.00 -7.60 0.51
CA GLY A 234 4.33 -6.42 1.06
C GLY A 234 5.31 -5.35 1.55
N LEU A 235 6.41 -5.75 2.19
CA LEU A 235 7.47 -4.82 2.62
C LEU A 235 8.16 -4.16 1.42
N ILE A 236 8.62 -4.95 0.45
CA ILE A 236 9.30 -4.45 -0.77
C ILE A 236 8.38 -3.53 -1.57
N GLU A 237 7.10 -3.86 -1.69
CA GLU A 237 6.10 -3.03 -2.38
C GLU A 237 5.91 -1.66 -1.72
N ASN A 238 6.18 -1.56 -0.43
CA ASN A 238 6.17 -0.32 0.34
C ASN A 238 7.56 0.33 0.46
N ASN A 239 8.50 -0.05 -0.42
CA ASN A 239 9.88 0.45 -0.45
C ASN A 239 10.67 0.19 0.84
N ILE A 240 10.29 -0.84 1.61
CA ILE A 240 11.09 -1.31 2.75
C ILE A 240 12.08 -2.34 2.23
N GLU A 241 13.37 -2.16 2.58
CA GLU A 241 14.39 -3.15 2.27
C GLU A 241 14.13 -4.43 3.07
N ALA A 242 13.78 -5.51 2.37
CA ALA A 242 13.49 -6.79 2.99
C ALA A 242 14.10 -7.95 2.20
N GLN A 243 14.62 -8.94 2.92
CA GLN A 243 15.11 -10.21 2.41
C GLN A 243 14.57 -11.34 3.28
N GLY A 244 14.61 -12.57 2.81
CA GLY A 244 14.31 -13.69 3.68
C GLY A 244 14.74 -15.01 3.08
N TRP A 245 14.63 -16.03 3.91
CA TRP A 245 15.05 -17.39 3.58
C TRP A 245 14.01 -18.38 4.06
N ASP A 246 13.69 -19.37 3.24
CA ASP A 246 12.83 -20.49 3.57
C ASP A 246 13.35 -21.76 2.87
N PRO A 247 13.48 -22.90 3.56
CA PRO A 247 14.09 -24.11 3.00
C PRO A 247 13.33 -24.71 1.81
N HIS A 248 12.06 -24.36 1.63
CA HIS A 248 11.20 -24.91 0.58
C HIS A 248 10.84 -23.87 -0.49
N PHE A 249 10.74 -22.60 -0.13
CA PHE A 249 10.19 -21.56 -1.00
C PHE A 249 11.17 -20.43 -1.35
N ALA A 250 12.26 -20.25 -0.60
CA ALA A 250 13.23 -19.17 -0.80
C ALA A 250 14.63 -19.58 -0.27
N ALA A 251 15.26 -20.55 -0.93
CA ALA A 251 16.52 -21.16 -0.50
C ALA A 251 17.77 -20.55 -1.15
#